data_AF-A0A5A7Q0F1-F1
#
_entry.id   AF-A0A5A7Q0F1-F1
#
_cell.length_a   1.000
_cell.length_b   1.000
_cell.length_c   1.000
_cell.angle_alpha   90.00
_cell.angle_beta   90.00
_cell.angle_gamma   90.00
#
_symmetry.space_group_name_H-M   'P 1'
#
loop_
_entity.id
_entity.type
_entity.pdbx_description
1 polymer ?
#
loop_
_entity_poly.entity_id
_entity_poly.type
_entity_poly.pdbx_seq_one_letter_code
_entity_poly.pdbx_strand_id
1 'polypeptide(L)'
;MKFQSLAAMAVALPFLLIALSLDFAVAQIGIAYGRNGMGLPLPPRVVEILKQNNIRRVRIYDTDHPTLDALRGSGIEVTVGILNQDLGPLASDPNAAASWVRDNIQPYHPDVTFRHVVVGNEVMPGNPDTQMFVPLVLPAMRNIHDALSAVPGLRDAGVKVTTAVGTEVVDPASNFPPENGRFRDEVAPYLDPIVGFLSDTGGPLFASVYPYFAYVADQRGARVIDIRYARLDPDFPGVTTVYGNTYKNLFYALLDAVNAAVDKSVGKMVRTDAGNRQPPDVVSGESGNPTPPGRGGRTVGKNSGDEVAAEAVEGGDMGTTENAARYINNLIQAVKSGTPLRPGRPIETYIFAMFDESDKPGDDAERNFGIFKPDGETKYPINFN
;
A
#
# COMPACT_ATOMS: atom_id res chain seq x y z
N MET A 1 55.40 12.56 8.41
CA MET A 1 54.08 12.00 8.79
C MET A 1 52.96 12.72 8.05
N LYS A 2 52.58 12.32 6.81
CA LYS A 2 51.39 12.85 6.10
C LYS A 2 50.88 11.91 4.98
N PHE A 3 51.09 10.60 5.07
CA PHE A 3 50.65 9.64 4.04
C PHE A 3 49.63 8.59 4.52
N GLN A 4 49.23 8.59 5.80
CA GLN A 4 48.26 7.61 6.33
C GLN A 4 46.79 8.06 6.26
N SER A 5 46.49 9.32 5.92
CA SER A 5 45.11 9.85 5.95
C SER A 5 44.32 9.63 4.65
N LEU A 6 44.98 9.53 3.49
CA LEU A 6 44.30 9.38 2.18
C LEU A 6 43.82 7.94 1.92
N ALA A 7 44.56 6.93 2.38
CA ALA A 7 44.17 5.53 2.21
C ALA A 7 42.95 5.15 3.07
N ALA A 8 42.82 5.70 4.28
CA ALA A 8 41.66 5.47 5.14
C ALA A 8 40.37 6.09 4.57
N MET A 9 40.48 7.26 3.92
CA MET A 9 39.35 7.96 3.31
C MET A 9 38.86 7.27 2.02
N ALA A 10 39.77 6.66 1.25
CA ALA A 10 39.45 5.90 0.04
C ALA A 10 38.77 4.54 0.33
N VAL A 11 38.98 3.97 1.52
CA VAL A 11 38.28 2.75 1.98
C VAL A 11 36.95 3.10 2.64
N ALA A 12 36.84 4.22 3.36
CA ALA A 12 35.59 4.64 4.01
C ALA A 12 34.48 5.04 3.01
N LEU A 13 34.85 5.64 1.87
CA LEU A 13 33.90 6.11 0.85
C LEU A 13 33.07 4.99 0.19
N PRO A 14 33.64 3.85 -0.26
CA PRO A 14 32.85 2.74 -0.76
C PRO A 14 32.02 2.07 0.34
N PHE A 15 32.50 2.00 1.60
CA PHE A 15 31.68 1.50 2.71
C PHE A 15 30.50 2.43 3.03
N LEU A 16 30.69 3.75 2.96
CA LEU A 16 29.62 4.74 3.13
C LEU A 16 28.62 4.70 1.96
N LEU A 17 29.09 4.54 0.73
CA LEU A 17 28.24 4.36 -0.46
C LEU A 17 27.47 3.03 -0.42
N ILE A 18 28.09 1.95 0.05
CA ILE A 18 27.45 0.65 0.26
C ILE A 18 26.40 0.76 1.39
N ALA A 19 26.73 1.40 2.50
CA ALA A 19 25.79 1.65 3.61
C ALA A 19 24.61 2.54 3.19
N LEU A 20 24.85 3.60 2.42
CA LEU A 20 23.80 4.45 1.83
C LEU A 20 22.93 3.66 0.83
N SER A 21 23.53 2.79 0.00
CA SER A 21 22.77 1.96 -0.95
C SER A 21 21.95 0.84 -0.28
N LEU A 22 22.43 0.30 0.84
CA LEU A 22 21.68 -0.65 1.67
C LEU A 22 20.53 0.05 2.43
N ASP A 23 20.74 1.27 2.93
CA ASP A 23 19.69 2.07 3.56
C ASP A 23 18.57 2.45 2.57
N PHE A 24 18.89 2.74 1.30
CA PHE A 24 17.90 3.02 0.26
C PHE A 24 17.04 1.80 -0.13
N ALA A 25 17.59 0.58 -0.04
CA ALA A 25 16.88 -0.65 -0.41
C ALA A 25 15.96 -1.19 0.71
N VAL A 26 16.34 -0.99 1.98
CA VAL A 26 15.53 -1.33 3.15
C VAL A 26 14.40 -0.30 3.35
N ALA A 27 14.64 0.97 3.01
CA ALA A 27 13.66 2.05 3.10
C ALA A 27 12.62 2.04 1.96
N GLN A 28 12.05 0.89 1.59
CA GLN A 28 11.03 0.76 0.53
C GLN A 28 9.81 -0.04 0.97
N ILE A 29 10.01 -0.99 1.90
CA ILE A 29 8.94 -1.78 2.50
C ILE A 29 8.48 -1.13 3.81
N GLY A 30 7.18 -0.89 3.90
CA GLY A 30 6.45 -0.65 5.14
C GLY A 30 5.53 -1.81 5.49
N ILE A 31 4.81 -1.67 6.58
CA ILE A 31 3.78 -2.62 6.98
C ILE A 31 2.49 -1.92 7.37
N ALA A 32 1.36 -2.49 7.01
CA ALA A 32 0.06 -2.04 7.46
C ALA A 32 -0.21 -2.59 8.87
N TYR A 33 -0.44 -1.69 9.82
CA TYR A 33 -0.83 -2.02 11.18
C TYR A 33 -2.35 -1.86 11.34
N GLY A 34 -3.07 -2.88 10.88
CA GLY A 34 -4.49 -3.06 11.17
C GLY A 34 -4.73 -3.46 12.62
N ARG A 35 -5.87 -3.03 13.17
CA ARG A 35 -6.22 -3.20 14.60
C ARG A 35 -7.62 -3.80 14.82
N ASN A 36 -8.21 -4.38 13.78
CA ASN A 36 -9.52 -5.04 13.87
C ASN A 36 -9.38 -6.49 14.37
N GLY A 37 -8.92 -6.67 15.60
CA GLY A 37 -8.77 -8.01 16.16
C GLY A 37 -8.56 -8.04 17.66
N MET A 38 -8.84 -9.20 18.24
CA MET A 38 -8.68 -9.46 19.66
C MET A 38 -7.26 -9.94 19.99
N GLY A 39 -6.75 -9.53 21.15
CA GLY A 39 -5.45 -10.00 21.65
C GLY A 39 -4.23 -9.43 20.91
N LEU A 40 -4.41 -8.33 20.17
CA LEU A 40 -3.31 -7.63 19.52
C LEU A 40 -2.37 -6.96 20.55
N PRO A 41 -1.08 -6.81 20.23
CA PRO A 41 -0.12 -6.20 21.16
C PRO A 41 -0.42 -4.73 21.41
N LEU A 42 -0.06 -4.25 22.59
CA LEU A 42 -0.11 -2.82 22.90
C LEU A 42 0.86 -2.03 22.00
N PRO A 43 0.57 -0.76 21.68
CA PRO A 43 1.38 -0.01 20.73
C PRO A 43 2.90 0.09 21.02
N PRO A 44 3.37 0.20 22.28
CA PRO A 44 4.81 0.15 22.55
C PRO A 44 5.47 -1.15 22.09
N ARG A 45 4.78 -2.30 22.29
CA ARG A 45 5.27 -3.60 21.82
C ARG A 45 5.28 -3.68 20.29
N VAL A 46 4.31 -3.05 19.63
CA VAL A 46 4.28 -2.94 18.16
C VAL A 46 5.51 -2.18 17.66
N VAL A 47 5.85 -1.05 18.27
CA VAL A 47 7.05 -0.27 17.91
C VAL A 47 8.33 -1.06 18.14
N GLU A 48 8.41 -1.86 19.20
CA GLU A 48 9.53 -2.80 19.41
C GLU A 48 9.65 -3.83 18.28
N ILE A 49 8.54 -4.45 17.88
CA ILE A 49 8.52 -5.44 16.80
C ILE A 49 8.98 -4.81 15.48
N LEU A 50 8.50 -3.60 15.15
CA LEU A 50 8.92 -2.87 13.95
C LEU A 50 10.44 -2.64 13.95
N LYS A 51 10.99 -2.14 15.07
CA LYS A 51 12.44 -1.89 15.22
C LYS A 51 13.26 -3.18 15.16
N GLN A 52 12.82 -4.25 15.84
CA GLN A 52 13.50 -5.55 15.87
C GLN A 52 13.60 -6.18 14.47
N ASN A 53 12.64 -5.89 13.59
CA ASN A 53 12.59 -6.42 12.23
C ASN A 53 13.06 -5.41 11.16
N ASN A 54 13.68 -4.29 11.56
CA ASN A 54 14.16 -3.23 10.66
C ASN A 54 13.07 -2.66 9.72
N ILE A 55 11.81 -2.68 10.18
CA ILE A 55 10.67 -2.09 9.46
C ILE A 55 10.62 -0.62 9.82
N ARG A 56 10.88 0.24 8.83
CA ARG A 56 11.02 1.69 9.04
C ARG A 56 9.82 2.51 8.60
N ARG A 57 8.77 1.87 8.07
CA ARG A 57 7.51 2.53 7.72
C ARG A 57 6.32 1.74 8.24
N VAL A 58 5.32 2.46 8.74
CA VAL A 58 4.04 1.89 9.16
C VAL A 58 2.89 2.67 8.54
N ARG A 59 1.88 1.96 8.06
CA ARG A 59 0.58 2.52 7.68
C ARG A 59 -0.43 2.17 8.76
N ILE A 60 -1.03 3.18 9.37
CA ILE A 60 -2.19 3.03 10.27
C ILE A 60 -3.42 3.65 9.58
N TYR A 61 -4.59 3.05 9.79
CA TYR A 61 -5.81 3.38 9.02
C TYR A 61 -6.59 4.58 9.56
N ASP A 62 -6.17 5.10 10.70
CA ASP A 62 -6.76 6.22 11.42
C ASP A 62 -5.64 7.03 12.13
N THR A 63 -6.00 7.83 13.13
CA THR A 63 -5.08 8.57 13.99
C THR A 63 -5.23 8.16 15.46
N ASP A 64 -5.05 6.88 15.75
CA ASP A 64 -5.06 6.38 17.14
C ASP A 64 -3.96 6.99 18.01
N HIS A 65 -4.37 7.78 19.00
CA HIS A 65 -3.49 8.53 19.88
C HIS A 65 -2.51 7.64 20.67
N PRO A 66 -2.91 6.51 21.29
CA PRO A 66 -1.97 5.59 21.93
C PRO A 66 -0.87 5.08 20.99
N THR A 67 -1.21 4.80 19.73
CA THR A 67 -0.24 4.36 18.72
C THR A 67 0.71 5.49 18.32
N LEU A 68 0.18 6.69 18.09
CA LEU A 68 0.99 7.87 17.78
C LEU A 68 1.94 8.25 18.94
N ASP A 69 1.49 8.12 20.19
CA ASP A 69 2.34 8.33 21.37
C ASP A 69 3.49 7.33 21.45
N ALA A 70 3.22 6.05 21.18
CA ALA A 70 4.27 5.03 21.15
C ALA A 70 5.30 5.25 20.02
N LEU A 71 4.88 5.89 18.92
CA LEU A 71 5.74 6.18 17.76
C LEU A 71 6.63 7.41 17.94
N ARG A 72 6.43 8.23 18.98
CA ARG A 72 7.27 9.40 19.26
C ARG A 72 8.75 9.02 19.40
N GLY A 73 9.61 9.74 18.70
CA GLY A 73 11.06 9.54 18.70
C GLY A 73 11.49 8.17 18.17
N SER A 74 10.59 7.40 17.53
CA SER A 74 10.90 6.07 17.04
C SER A 74 11.77 6.09 15.77
N GLY A 75 11.69 7.17 14.99
CA GLY A 75 12.29 7.28 13.66
C GLY A 75 11.56 6.47 12.57
N ILE A 76 10.44 5.84 12.90
CA ILE A 76 9.60 5.12 11.94
C ILE A 76 8.73 6.14 11.21
N GLU A 77 8.73 6.09 9.88
CA GLU A 77 7.87 6.94 9.06
C GLU A 77 6.42 6.45 9.11
N VAL A 78 5.48 7.37 9.35
CA VAL A 78 4.08 7.06 9.62
C VAL A 78 3.20 7.60 8.50
N THR A 79 2.45 6.69 7.87
CA THR A 79 1.31 7.03 7.03
C THR A 79 0.04 6.81 7.85
N VAL A 80 -0.79 7.85 7.98
CA VAL A 80 -2.07 7.78 8.71
C VAL A 80 -3.25 7.86 7.77
N GLY A 81 -4.38 7.28 8.17
CA GLY A 81 -5.62 7.32 7.40
C GLY A 81 -6.66 8.27 8.00
N ILE A 82 -7.58 8.70 7.15
CA ILE A 82 -8.86 9.29 7.52
C ILE A 82 -9.91 8.30 7.04
N LEU A 83 -10.72 7.80 7.97
CA LEU A 83 -11.72 6.79 7.68
C LEU A 83 -12.84 7.38 6.81
N ASN A 84 -13.47 6.53 5.99
CA ASN A 84 -14.50 6.97 5.04
C ASN A 84 -15.65 7.72 5.74
N GLN A 85 -16.08 7.24 6.91
CA GLN A 85 -17.15 7.86 7.71
C GLN A 85 -16.83 9.27 8.21
N ASP A 86 -15.54 9.63 8.32
CA ASP A 86 -15.10 10.92 8.84
C ASP A 86 -14.97 11.97 7.73
N LEU A 87 -15.17 11.59 6.46
CA LEU A 87 -14.98 12.49 5.32
C LEU A 87 -16.01 13.61 5.26
N GLY A 88 -17.24 13.41 5.75
CA GLY A 88 -18.34 14.38 5.63
C GLY A 88 -18.00 15.76 6.21
N PRO A 89 -17.68 15.85 7.52
CA PRO A 89 -17.27 17.11 8.14
C PRO A 89 -16.02 17.73 7.47
N LEU A 90 -15.02 16.90 7.15
CA LEU A 90 -13.75 17.37 6.56
C LEU A 90 -13.91 17.91 5.15
N ALA A 91 -14.86 17.37 4.38
CA ALA A 91 -15.19 17.84 3.04
C ALA A 91 -15.97 19.16 3.04
N SER A 92 -16.81 19.37 4.05
CA SER A 92 -17.80 20.47 4.08
C SER A 92 -17.32 21.71 4.82
N ASP A 93 -16.38 21.58 5.77
CA ASP A 93 -15.89 22.70 6.58
C ASP A 93 -14.36 22.70 6.70
N PRO A 94 -13.65 23.70 6.14
CA PRO A 94 -12.21 23.87 6.33
C PRO A 94 -11.78 23.97 7.79
N ASN A 95 -12.63 24.48 8.69
CA ASN A 95 -12.31 24.56 10.12
C ASN A 95 -12.34 23.18 10.79
N ALA A 96 -13.18 22.26 10.30
CA ALA A 96 -13.16 20.87 10.74
C ALA A 96 -11.85 20.19 10.33
N ALA A 97 -11.36 20.42 9.11
CA ALA A 97 -10.06 19.93 8.67
C ALA A 97 -8.89 20.55 9.47
N ALA A 98 -8.93 21.85 9.74
CA ALA A 98 -7.95 22.51 10.59
C ALA A 98 -7.95 21.95 12.02
N SER A 99 -9.12 21.69 12.59
CA SER A 99 -9.26 21.07 13.91
C SER A 99 -8.71 19.63 13.89
N TRP A 100 -9.02 18.85 12.85
CA TRP A 100 -8.49 17.50 12.71
C TRP A 100 -6.96 17.48 12.67
N VAL A 101 -6.32 18.38 11.91
CA VAL A 101 -4.85 18.49 11.86
C VAL A 101 -4.28 18.91 13.22
N ARG A 102 -4.90 19.91 13.87
CA ARG A 102 -4.51 20.39 15.21
C ARG A 102 -4.59 19.29 16.27
N ASP A 103 -5.57 18.40 16.16
CA ASP A 103 -5.84 17.41 17.21
C ASP A 103 -5.10 16.08 16.95
N ASN A 104 -4.81 15.74 15.68
CA ASN A 104 -4.29 14.41 15.33
C ASN A 104 -2.87 14.41 14.76
N ILE A 105 -2.38 15.52 14.23
CA ILE A 105 -1.05 15.59 13.60
C ILE A 105 -0.12 16.53 14.38
N GLN A 106 -0.57 17.77 14.60
CA GLN A 106 0.22 18.81 15.23
C GLN A 106 0.80 18.44 16.61
N PRO A 107 0.08 17.76 17.53
CA PRO A 107 0.61 17.45 18.86
C PRO A 107 1.76 16.44 18.80
N TYR A 108 1.82 15.66 17.72
CA TYR A 108 2.79 14.58 17.52
C TYR A 108 4.00 15.02 16.69
N HIS A 109 3.91 16.14 15.99
CA HIS A 109 5.03 16.70 15.23
C HIS A 109 5.96 17.56 16.11
N PRO A 110 7.30 17.45 15.99
CA PRO A 110 8.06 16.63 15.04
C PRO A 110 8.44 15.23 15.55
N ASP A 111 8.03 14.84 16.76
CA ASP A 111 8.44 13.57 17.37
C ASP A 111 7.99 12.34 16.58
N VAL A 112 6.85 12.42 15.91
CA VAL A 112 6.37 11.43 14.94
C VAL A 112 6.73 11.90 13.53
N THR A 113 7.40 11.03 12.78
CA THR A 113 7.81 11.28 11.40
C THR A 113 6.66 10.97 10.44
N PHE A 114 5.69 11.88 10.31
CA PHE A 114 4.61 11.72 9.34
C PHE A 114 5.12 11.80 7.90
N ARG A 115 4.61 10.92 7.04
CA ARG A 115 4.94 10.86 5.60
C ARG A 115 3.73 11.17 4.73
N HIS A 116 2.60 10.51 5.02
CA HIS A 116 1.37 10.67 4.27
C HIS A 116 0.13 10.76 5.16
N VAL A 117 -0.88 11.48 4.67
CA VAL A 117 -2.27 11.41 5.15
C VAL A 117 -3.14 10.86 4.03
N VAL A 118 -3.68 9.65 4.21
CA VAL A 118 -4.54 8.95 3.25
C VAL A 118 -5.99 9.29 3.54
N VAL A 119 -6.62 10.07 2.66
CA VAL A 119 -7.99 10.56 2.83
C VAL A 119 -8.96 9.59 2.15
N GLY A 120 -9.63 8.76 2.96
CA GLY A 120 -10.49 7.69 2.47
C GLY A 120 -9.71 6.46 1.98
N ASN A 121 -10.37 5.31 2.00
CA ASN A 121 -9.83 4.03 1.58
C ASN A 121 -10.82 3.30 0.67
N GLU A 122 -10.41 3.02 -0.57
CA GLU A 122 -11.15 2.26 -1.58
C GLU A 122 -12.59 2.77 -1.82
N VAL A 123 -12.72 4.10 -1.84
CA VAL A 123 -13.98 4.76 -2.23
C VAL A 123 -14.18 4.59 -3.74
N MET A 124 -15.29 3.97 -4.13
CA MET A 124 -15.57 3.63 -5.52
C MET A 124 -17.02 3.92 -5.92
N PRO A 125 -17.28 4.66 -7.02
CA PRO A 125 -18.64 4.94 -7.50
C PRO A 125 -19.52 3.71 -7.77
N GLY A 126 -18.92 2.60 -8.19
CA GLY A 126 -19.63 1.35 -8.48
C GLY A 126 -19.81 0.43 -7.27
N ASN A 127 -19.31 0.80 -6.09
CA ASN A 127 -19.39 -0.03 -4.89
C ASN A 127 -20.50 0.50 -3.96
N PRO A 128 -21.59 -0.26 -3.71
CA PRO A 128 -22.68 0.16 -2.84
C PRO A 128 -22.26 0.58 -1.42
N ASP A 129 -21.18 -0.01 -0.90
CA ASP A 129 -20.70 0.21 0.47
C ASP A 129 -19.88 1.50 0.60
N THR A 130 -19.33 2.03 -0.51
CA THR A 130 -18.47 3.22 -0.48
C THR A 130 -18.89 4.36 -1.40
N GLN A 131 -19.86 4.13 -2.30
CA GLN A 131 -20.31 5.13 -3.28
C GLN A 131 -20.80 6.44 -2.65
N MET A 132 -21.34 6.41 -1.42
CA MET A 132 -21.80 7.63 -0.74
C MET A 132 -20.65 8.59 -0.37
N PHE A 133 -19.41 8.10 -0.32
CA PHE A 133 -18.23 8.90 0.03
C PHE A 133 -17.54 9.54 -1.18
N VAL A 134 -17.88 9.13 -2.40
CA VAL A 134 -17.33 9.66 -3.67
C VAL A 134 -17.32 11.19 -3.73
N PRO A 135 -18.40 11.93 -3.42
CA PRO A 135 -18.38 13.39 -3.50
C PRO A 135 -17.54 14.05 -2.38
N LEU A 136 -17.07 13.29 -1.39
CA LEU A 136 -16.44 13.81 -0.18
C LEU A 136 -14.91 13.76 -0.23
N VAL A 137 -14.33 12.80 -0.95
CA VAL A 137 -12.87 12.54 -0.92
C VAL A 137 -12.07 13.75 -1.39
N LEU A 138 -12.31 14.27 -2.60
CA LEU A 138 -11.51 15.38 -3.13
C LEU A 138 -11.66 16.69 -2.31
N PRO A 139 -12.87 17.13 -1.91
CA PRO A 139 -13.00 18.29 -1.01
C PRO A 139 -12.26 18.09 0.32
N ALA A 140 -12.36 16.91 0.94
CA ALA A 140 -11.64 16.60 2.17
C ALA A 140 -10.11 16.63 1.97
N MET A 141 -9.61 16.07 0.86
CA MET A 141 -8.18 16.13 0.51
C MET A 141 -7.67 17.56 0.42
N ARG A 142 -8.44 18.45 -0.24
CA ARG A 142 -8.08 19.87 -0.37
C ARG A 142 -8.03 20.57 0.99
N ASN A 143 -9.08 20.40 1.80
CA ASN A 143 -9.15 21.03 3.12
C ASN A 143 -8.04 20.52 4.05
N ILE A 144 -7.73 19.23 4.03
CA ILE A 144 -6.63 18.64 4.83
C ILE A 144 -5.26 19.13 4.33
N HIS A 145 -5.05 19.21 3.02
CA HIS A 145 -3.81 19.74 2.45
C HIS A 145 -3.58 21.20 2.86
N ASP A 146 -4.62 22.03 2.80
CA ASP A 146 -4.53 23.44 3.17
C ASP A 146 -4.29 23.60 4.68
N ALA A 147 -4.97 22.79 5.50
CA ALA A 147 -4.75 22.76 6.95
C ALA A 147 -3.32 22.33 7.33
N LEU A 148 -2.77 21.28 6.70
CA LEU A 148 -1.38 20.84 6.89
C LEU A 148 -0.39 21.93 6.46
N SER A 149 -0.66 22.58 5.32
CA SER A 149 0.19 23.65 4.77
C SER A 149 0.22 24.91 5.65
N ALA A 150 -0.84 25.13 6.44
CA ALA A 150 -0.95 26.27 7.35
C ALA A 150 -0.18 26.08 8.67
N VAL A 151 0.23 24.85 9.01
CA VAL A 151 0.99 24.57 10.24
C VAL A 151 2.49 24.69 9.97
N PRO A 152 3.21 25.60 10.67
CA PRO A 152 4.66 25.73 10.54
C PRO A 152 5.38 24.40 10.83
N GLY A 153 6.39 24.06 10.03
CA GLY A 153 7.17 22.83 10.18
C GLY A 153 6.56 21.60 9.51
N LEU A 154 5.23 21.45 9.48
CA LEU A 154 4.59 20.29 8.82
C LEU A 154 4.73 20.34 7.29
N ARG A 155 4.57 21.53 6.70
CA ARG A 155 4.82 21.72 5.26
C ARG A 155 6.27 21.40 4.89
N ASP A 156 7.22 21.85 5.70
CA ASP A 156 8.65 21.67 5.46
C ASP A 156 9.10 20.21 5.71
N ALA A 157 8.39 19.50 6.59
CA ALA A 157 8.57 18.07 6.81
C ALA A 157 8.11 17.20 5.63
N GLY A 158 7.43 17.79 4.64
CA GLY A 158 7.09 17.12 3.39
C GLY A 158 5.90 16.15 3.49
N VAL A 159 5.03 16.28 4.50
CA VAL A 159 3.83 15.45 4.65
C VAL A 159 2.91 15.63 3.43
N LYS A 160 2.59 14.53 2.74
CA LYS A 160 1.75 14.56 1.53
C LYS A 160 0.35 14.03 1.79
N VAL A 161 -0.64 14.71 1.22
CA VAL A 161 -2.03 14.21 1.18
C VAL A 161 -2.20 13.29 -0.01
N THR A 162 -2.87 12.17 0.21
CA THR A 162 -3.20 11.17 -0.81
C THR A 162 -4.58 10.55 -0.55
N THR A 163 -5.01 9.63 -1.40
CA THR A 163 -6.14 8.73 -1.17
C THR A 163 -5.74 7.32 -1.63
N ALA A 164 -6.41 6.28 -1.13
CA ALA A 164 -6.15 4.89 -1.50
C ALA A 164 -7.28 4.34 -2.36
N VAL A 165 -6.91 3.67 -3.45
CA VAL A 165 -7.83 2.98 -4.38
C VAL A 165 -7.43 1.51 -4.50
N GLY A 166 -8.37 0.62 -4.80
CA GLY A 166 -8.02 -0.72 -5.23
C GLY A 166 -7.74 -0.78 -6.73
N THR A 167 -7.09 -1.85 -7.20
CA THR A 167 -6.78 -2.03 -8.64
C THR A 167 -8.02 -2.16 -9.54
N GLU A 168 -9.19 -2.45 -8.96
CA GLU A 168 -10.47 -2.53 -9.65
C GLU A 168 -10.94 -1.22 -10.25
N VAL A 169 -10.32 -0.08 -9.94
CA VAL A 169 -10.58 1.19 -10.63
C VAL A 169 -10.20 1.17 -12.11
N VAL A 170 -9.33 0.24 -12.51
CA VAL A 170 -8.93 0.03 -13.91
C VAL A 170 -9.98 -0.81 -14.63
N ASP A 171 -10.31 -0.41 -15.86
CA ASP A 171 -11.25 -1.12 -16.73
C ASP A 171 -10.71 -2.52 -17.07
N PRO A 172 -11.44 -3.61 -16.72
CA PRO A 172 -11.03 -4.98 -17.02
C PRO A 172 -10.81 -5.26 -18.50
N ALA A 173 -11.47 -4.54 -19.42
CA ALA A 173 -11.26 -4.70 -20.85
C ALA A 173 -9.94 -4.06 -21.33
N SER A 174 -9.27 -3.29 -20.47
CA SER A 174 -8.04 -2.55 -20.79
C SER A 174 -6.84 -2.93 -19.91
N ASN A 175 -7.04 -3.76 -18.88
CA ASN A 175 -6.02 -4.07 -17.89
C ASN A 175 -4.92 -5.03 -18.42
N PHE A 176 -5.15 -5.64 -19.59
CA PHE A 176 -4.15 -6.44 -20.30
C PHE A 176 -4.12 -6.09 -21.81
N PRO A 177 -2.94 -5.78 -22.38
CA PRO A 177 -1.66 -5.62 -21.69
C PRO A 177 -1.68 -4.39 -20.74
N PRO A 178 -0.95 -4.38 -19.60
CA PRO A 178 -1.03 -3.34 -18.58
C PRO A 178 -0.88 -1.90 -19.09
N GLU A 179 -0.08 -1.70 -20.13
CA GLU A 179 0.14 -0.41 -20.79
C GLU A 179 -1.14 0.22 -21.35
N ASN A 180 -2.19 -0.58 -21.58
CA ASN A 180 -3.50 -0.11 -22.02
C ASN A 180 -4.41 0.33 -20.87
N GLY A 181 -4.04 0.07 -19.61
CA GLY A 181 -4.86 0.36 -18.44
C GLY A 181 -5.43 1.77 -18.47
N ARG A 182 -6.75 1.88 -18.31
CA ARG A 182 -7.47 3.14 -18.15
C ARG A 182 -8.44 3.01 -16.97
N PHE A 183 -8.74 4.12 -16.30
CA PHE A 183 -9.84 4.11 -15.36
C PHE A 183 -11.13 3.73 -16.09
N ARG A 184 -12.00 2.99 -15.39
CA ARG A 184 -13.36 2.72 -15.84
C ARG A 184 -14.10 4.01 -16.16
N ASP A 185 -15.03 3.97 -17.11
CA ASP A 185 -15.76 5.16 -17.56
C ASP A 185 -16.56 5.80 -16.40
N GLU A 186 -17.12 5.00 -15.51
CA GLU A 186 -17.83 5.44 -14.30
C GLU A 186 -16.91 5.94 -13.17
N VAL A 187 -15.62 5.56 -13.20
CA VAL A 187 -14.62 5.93 -12.18
C VAL A 187 -13.83 7.17 -12.60
N ALA A 188 -13.60 7.36 -13.90
CA ALA A 188 -12.78 8.46 -14.42
C ALA A 188 -13.25 9.86 -13.98
N PRO A 189 -14.56 10.20 -13.98
CA PRO A 189 -15.03 11.51 -13.50
C PRO A 189 -14.70 11.79 -12.02
N TYR A 190 -14.53 10.73 -11.22
CA TYR A 190 -14.15 10.82 -9.82
C TYR A 190 -12.63 10.90 -9.64
N LEU A 191 -11.86 10.04 -10.32
CA LEU A 191 -10.40 9.98 -10.13
C LEU A 191 -9.60 11.00 -10.95
N ASP A 192 -10.05 11.41 -12.14
CA ASP A 192 -9.33 12.39 -12.96
C ASP A 192 -9.03 13.70 -12.18
N PRO A 193 -9.99 14.34 -11.47
CA PRO A 193 -9.68 15.54 -10.68
C PRO A 193 -8.83 15.25 -9.43
N ILE A 194 -8.88 14.04 -8.87
CA ILE A 194 -8.00 13.62 -7.76
C ILE A 194 -6.56 13.49 -8.27
N VAL A 195 -6.34 12.83 -9.40
CA VAL A 195 -5.02 12.72 -10.04
C VAL A 195 -4.46 14.10 -10.37
N GLY A 196 -5.30 15.03 -10.84
CA GLY A 196 -4.91 16.43 -11.05
C GLY A 196 -4.42 17.08 -9.76
N PHE A 197 -5.17 16.96 -8.67
CA PHE A 197 -4.78 17.48 -7.35
C PHE A 197 -3.47 16.87 -6.84
N LEU A 198 -3.28 15.56 -6.98
CA LEU A 198 -2.06 14.86 -6.56
C LEU A 198 -0.85 15.33 -7.38
N SER A 199 -1.03 15.51 -8.69
CA SER A 199 0.02 16.05 -9.57
C SER A 199 0.44 17.47 -9.15
N ASP A 200 -0.54 18.31 -8.78
CA ASP A 200 -0.30 19.72 -8.42
C ASP A 200 0.35 19.87 -7.04
N THR A 201 0.06 18.96 -6.11
CA THR A 201 0.56 18.98 -4.73
C THR A 201 1.80 18.10 -4.51
N GLY A 202 2.15 17.29 -5.52
CA GLY A 202 3.24 16.32 -5.47
C GLY A 202 2.98 15.17 -4.50
N GLY A 203 1.71 14.82 -4.27
CA GLY A 203 1.32 13.62 -3.51
C GLY A 203 1.23 12.39 -4.42
N PRO A 204 1.52 11.17 -3.92
CA PRO A 204 1.33 9.94 -4.68
C PRO A 204 -0.15 9.54 -4.74
N LEU A 205 -0.50 8.55 -5.56
CA LEU A 205 -1.74 7.78 -5.45
C LEU A 205 -1.44 6.44 -4.76
N PHE A 206 -2.16 6.08 -3.71
CA PHE A 206 -2.03 4.77 -3.08
C PHE A 206 -2.92 3.76 -3.81
N ALA A 207 -2.36 2.59 -4.14
CA ALA A 207 -3.08 1.47 -4.73
C ALA A 207 -2.96 0.21 -3.84
N SER A 208 -4.09 -0.43 -3.53
CA SER A 208 -4.14 -1.76 -2.94
C SER A 208 -3.90 -2.80 -4.04
N VAL A 209 -2.73 -3.43 -4.04
CA VAL A 209 -2.27 -4.32 -5.12
C VAL A 209 -2.18 -5.76 -4.60
N TYR A 210 -3.18 -6.58 -4.92
CA TYR A 210 -3.29 -7.96 -4.44
C TYR A 210 -3.33 -8.97 -5.59
N PRO A 211 -2.16 -9.50 -6.01
CA PRO A 211 -2.06 -10.67 -6.89
C PRO A 211 -2.88 -11.86 -6.41
N TYR A 212 -3.04 -12.04 -5.09
CA TYR A 212 -3.90 -13.07 -4.49
C TYR A 212 -5.34 -13.00 -5.00
N PHE A 213 -6.01 -11.85 -4.88
CA PHE A 213 -7.41 -11.72 -5.30
C PHE A 213 -7.58 -11.85 -6.81
N ALA A 214 -6.65 -11.29 -7.59
CA ALA A 214 -6.64 -11.43 -9.05
C ALA A 214 -6.52 -12.90 -9.47
N TYR A 215 -5.61 -13.65 -8.86
CA TYR A 215 -5.45 -15.08 -9.08
C TYR A 215 -6.70 -15.86 -8.69
N VAL A 216 -7.20 -15.68 -7.47
CA VAL A 216 -8.38 -16.42 -6.98
C VAL A 216 -9.62 -16.13 -7.84
N ALA A 217 -9.81 -14.89 -8.29
CA ALA A 217 -10.90 -14.54 -9.20
C ALA A 217 -10.73 -15.21 -10.57
N ASP A 218 -9.52 -15.23 -11.12
CA ASP A 218 -9.21 -15.92 -12.37
C ASP A 218 -9.44 -17.43 -12.28
N GLN A 219 -9.08 -18.07 -11.16
CA GLN A 219 -9.27 -19.51 -10.96
C GLN A 219 -10.75 -19.94 -10.93
N ARG A 220 -11.65 -19.04 -10.55
CA ARG A 220 -13.12 -19.23 -10.66
C ARG A 220 -13.65 -19.03 -12.08
N GLY A 221 -12.86 -18.41 -12.96
CA GLY A 221 -13.24 -18.06 -14.31
C GLY A 221 -12.32 -18.71 -15.35
N ALA A 222 -11.48 -17.88 -15.98
CA ALA A 222 -10.72 -18.25 -17.16
C ALA A 222 -9.51 -19.17 -16.89
N ARG A 223 -8.99 -19.19 -15.66
CA ARG A 223 -7.84 -20.01 -15.23
C ARG A 223 -6.58 -19.78 -16.07
N VAL A 224 -6.29 -18.51 -16.38
CA VAL A 224 -5.13 -18.14 -17.22
C VAL A 224 -3.91 -17.66 -16.42
N ILE A 225 -4.07 -17.29 -15.15
CA ILE A 225 -2.98 -16.79 -14.31
C ILE A 225 -2.23 -17.98 -13.70
N ASP A 226 -0.97 -18.17 -14.09
CA ASP A 226 -0.05 -19.13 -13.46
C ASP A 226 0.22 -18.70 -12.01
N ILE A 227 0.12 -19.63 -11.06
CA ILE A 227 0.38 -19.34 -9.64
C ILE A 227 1.77 -18.75 -9.39
N ARG A 228 2.79 -19.13 -10.17
CA ARG A 228 4.15 -18.60 -10.07
C ARG A 228 4.21 -17.13 -10.45
N TYR A 229 3.37 -16.72 -11.41
CA TYR A 229 3.21 -15.31 -11.79
C TYR A 229 2.56 -14.50 -10.67
N ALA A 230 1.54 -15.06 -10.02
CA ALA A 230 0.83 -14.44 -8.90
C ALA A 230 1.65 -14.43 -7.59
N ARG A 231 2.52 -15.43 -7.40
CA ARG A 231 3.43 -15.56 -6.24
C ARG A 231 4.75 -14.80 -6.40
N LEU A 232 4.94 -14.16 -7.56
CA LEU A 232 6.13 -13.36 -7.90
C LEU A 232 7.40 -14.21 -7.96
N ASP A 233 7.29 -15.45 -8.40
CA ASP A 233 8.44 -16.36 -8.41
C ASP A 233 9.54 -15.86 -9.37
N PRO A 234 10.81 -15.80 -8.91
CA PRO A 234 11.90 -15.23 -9.69
C PRO A 234 12.25 -16.04 -10.95
N ASP A 235 11.88 -17.32 -11.00
CA ASP A 235 12.08 -18.20 -12.15
C ASP A 235 10.92 -18.19 -13.15
N PHE A 236 9.82 -17.48 -12.86
CA PHE A 236 8.75 -17.29 -13.83
C PHE A 236 9.26 -16.46 -15.03
N PRO A 237 9.11 -16.94 -16.28
CA PRO A 237 9.68 -16.27 -17.45
C PRO A 237 9.07 -14.89 -17.72
N GLY A 238 7.89 -14.61 -17.17
CA GLY A 238 7.14 -13.39 -17.39
C GLY A 238 6.21 -13.45 -18.60
N VAL A 239 5.27 -12.52 -18.66
CA VAL A 239 4.35 -12.34 -19.78
C VAL A 239 4.82 -11.15 -20.60
N THR A 240 5.13 -11.39 -21.88
CA THR A 240 5.55 -10.32 -22.80
C THR A 240 4.37 -9.76 -23.56
N THR A 241 4.21 -8.44 -23.51
CA THR A 241 3.10 -7.72 -24.14
C THR A 241 3.37 -7.49 -25.62
N VAL A 242 2.33 -7.09 -26.35
CA VAL A 242 2.43 -6.68 -27.76
C VAL A 242 3.34 -5.45 -27.95
N TYR A 243 3.64 -4.71 -26.88
CA TYR A 243 4.53 -3.55 -26.88
C TYR A 243 5.99 -3.89 -26.55
N GLY A 244 6.29 -5.17 -26.30
CA GLY A 244 7.64 -5.64 -26.02
C GLY A 244 8.09 -5.55 -24.57
N ASN A 245 7.23 -5.07 -23.64
CA ASN A 245 7.52 -5.13 -22.21
C ASN A 245 7.28 -6.54 -21.68
N THR A 246 8.17 -7.03 -20.83
CA THR A 246 8.00 -8.32 -20.13
C THR A 246 7.69 -8.10 -18.66
N TYR A 247 6.48 -8.48 -18.25
CA TYR A 247 6.05 -8.46 -16.86
C TYR A 247 6.45 -9.77 -16.18
N LYS A 248 7.45 -9.71 -15.29
CA LYS A 248 7.98 -10.89 -14.59
C LYS A 248 7.07 -11.41 -13.48
N ASN A 249 6.17 -10.59 -12.97
CA ASN A 249 5.21 -10.98 -11.94
C ASN A 249 3.89 -10.20 -12.09
N LEU A 250 2.82 -10.71 -11.47
CA LEU A 250 1.48 -10.14 -11.55
C LEU A 250 1.39 -8.80 -10.80
N PHE A 251 2.17 -8.61 -9.73
CA PHE A 251 2.24 -7.36 -8.99
C PHE A 251 2.64 -6.18 -9.90
N TYR A 252 3.67 -6.34 -10.73
CA TYR A 252 4.07 -5.32 -11.70
C TYR A 252 2.98 -5.04 -12.73
N ALA A 253 2.29 -6.08 -13.22
CA ALA A 253 1.23 -5.89 -14.22
C ALA A 253 0.03 -5.13 -13.64
N LEU A 254 -0.41 -5.48 -12.42
CA LEU A 254 -1.49 -4.79 -11.74
C LEU A 254 -1.12 -3.33 -11.45
N LEU A 255 0.09 -3.09 -10.92
CA LEU A 255 0.56 -1.74 -10.62
C LEU A 255 0.72 -0.89 -11.89
N ASP A 256 1.25 -1.46 -12.97
CA ASP A 256 1.41 -0.73 -14.23
C ASP A 256 0.11 -0.47 -14.96
N ALA A 257 -0.92 -1.31 -14.78
CA ALA A 257 -2.25 -1.00 -15.27
C ALA A 257 -2.81 0.27 -14.58
N VAL A 258 -2.52 0.46 -13.29
CA VAL A 258 -2.86 1.69 -12.56
C VAL A 258 -1.98 2.86 -13.02
N ASN A 259 -0.66 2.69 -13.14
CA ASN A 259 0.24 3.73 -13.66
C ASN A 259 -0.20 4.21 -15.06
N ALA A 260 -0.56 3.29 -15.95
CA ALA A 260 -1.03 3.60 -17.29
C ALA A 260 -2.37 4.36 -17.28
N ALA A 261 -3.25 4.07 -16.32
CA ALA A 261 -4.51 4.80 -16.14
C ALA A 261 -4.27 6.23 -15.65
N VAL A 262 -3.37 6.40 -14.68
CA VAL A 262 -2.92 7.71 -14.18
C VAL A 262 -2.27 8.54 -15.30
N ASP A 263 -1.37 7.94 -16.09
CA ASP A 263 -0.73 8.62 -17.23
C ASP A 263 -1.75 9.11 -18.25
N LYS A 264 -2.74 8.27 -18.59
CA LYS A 264 -3.81 8.65 -19.50
C LYS A 264 -4.67 9.77 -18.91
N SER A 265 -4.96 9.75 -17.61
CA SER A 265 -5.70 10.81 -16.92
C SER A 265 -4.99 12.16 -17.04
N VAL A 266 -3.69 12.20 -16.74
CA VAL A 266 -2.85 13.41 -16.89
C VAL A 266 -2.72 13.83 -18.33
N GLY A 267 -2.57 12.88 -19.25
CA GLY A 267 -2.55 13.15 -20.69
C GLY A 267 -3.82 13.82 -21.22
N LYS A 268 -5.01 13.54 -20.63
CA LYS A 268 -6.25 14.28 -20.93
C LYS A 268 -6.15 15.73 -20.46
N MET A 269 -5.63 15.96 -19.26
CA MET A 269 -5.52 17.29 -18.65
C MET A 269 -4.48 18.19 -19.33
N VAL A 270 -3.32 17.65 -19.74
CA VAL A 270 -2.31 18.42 -20.49
C VAL A 270 -2.82 18.87 -21.86
N ARG A 271 -3.80 18.15 -22.44
CA ARG A 271 -4.46 18.59 -23.68
C ARG A 271 -5.41 19.76 -23.46
N THR A 272 -5.93 19.94 -22.24
CA THR A 272 -6.88 21.01 -21.89
C THR A 272 -6.18 22.21 -21.24
N ASP A 273 -5.10 21.97 -20.49
CA ASP A 273 -4.31 22.97 -19.78
C ASP A 273 -2.92 23.06 -20.43
N ALA A 274 -2.43 24.25 -20.78
CA ALA A 274 -1.14 24.44 -21.47
C ALA A 274 0.12 24.12 -20.62
N GLY A 275 0.01 23.27 -19.59
CA GLY A 275 1.04 22.97 -18.60
C GLY A 275 1.64 21.56 -18.71
N ASN A 276 2.92 21.44 -18.35
CA ASN A 276 3.67 20.17 -18.29
C ASN A 276 3.41 19.43 -16.95
N ARG A 277 2.15 19.07 -16.67
CA ARG A 277 1.78 18.33 -15.45
C ARG A 277 2.42 16.94 -15.48
N GLN A 278 3.15 16.58 -14.43
CA GLN A 278 3.74 15.25 -14.28
C GLN A 278 2.76 14.31 -13.57
N PRO A 279 2.66 13.04 -13.98
CA PRO A 279 1.82 12.08 -13.29
C PRO A 279 2.34 11.83 -11.87
N PRO A 280 1.44 11.69 -10.87
CA PRO A 280 1.85 11.31 -9.53
C PRO A 280 2.43 9.91 -9.54
N ASP A 281 3.37 9.64 -8.63
CA ASP A 281 3.83 8.28 -8.40
C ASP A 281 2.68 7.42 -7.84
N VAL A 282 2.66 6.13 -8.18
CA VAL A 282 1.72 5.16 -7.60
C VAL A 282 2.46 4.31 -6.57
N VAL A 283 2.00 4.39 -5.33
CA VAL A 283 2.51 3.63 -4.18
C VAL A 283 1.66 2.38 -3.98
N SER A 284 2.27 1.23 -3.67
CA SER A 284 1.49 0.08 -3.23
C SER A 284 1.11 0.27 -1.77
N GLY A 285 -0.07 0.85 -1.55
CA GLY A 285 -0.60 1.17 -0.22
C GLY A 285 -0.88 -0.06 0.62
N GLU A 286 -1.11 -1.20 -0.03
CA GLU A 286 -1.33 -2.53 0.54
C GLU A 286 -0.94 -3.60 -0.46
N SER A 287 -0.33 -4.68 0.03
CA SER A 287 -0.14 -5.91 -0.72
C SER A 287 0.15 -7.08 0.22
N GLY A 288 -0.49 -8.23 0.01
CA GLY A 288 -0.35 -9.36 0.92
C GLY A 288 -0.88 -10.67 0.35
N ASN A 289 -0.68 -11.74 1.10
CA ASN A 289 -1.22 -13.05 0.80
C ASN A 289 -1.64 -13.74 2.12
N PRO A 290 -2.87 -14.25 2.22
CA PRO A 290 -3.38 -14.82 3.46
C PRO A 290 -2.75 -16.19 3.75
N THR A 291 -2.82 -16.62 5.00
CA THR A 291 -2.58 -18.00 5.43
C THR A 291 -3.90 -18.72 5.72
N PRO A 292 -3.92 -20.07 5.83
CA PRO A 292 -5.13 -20.78 6.23
C PRO A 292 -5.60 -20.33 7.62
N PRO A 293 -6.91 -20.35 7.90
CA PRO A 293 -7.43 -20.02 9.22
C PRO A 293 -6.84 -20.94 10.29
N GLY A 294 -6.42 -20.38 11.42
CA GLY A 294 -5.93 -21.16 12.55
C GLY A 294 -7.02 -22.07 13.12
N ARG A 295 -6.69 -23.33 13.43
CA ARG A 295 -7.62 -24.35 14.01
C ARG A 295 -8.22 -23.97 15.40
N GLY A 296 -8.04 -22.75 15.89
CA GLY A 296 -8.45 -22.28 17.22
C GLY A 296 -9.59 -21.26 17.24
N GLY A 297 -10.09 -20.82 16.09
CA GLY A 297 -11.30 -19.99 16.04
C GLY A 297 -12.54 -20.84 16.32
N ARG A 298 -13.25 -20.54 17.40
CA ARG A 298 -14.53 -21.17 17.77
C ARG A 298 -15.45 -21.12 16.55
N THR A 299 -15.77 -22.28 15.97
CA THR A 299 -16.83 -22.40 14.96
C THR A 299 -18.12 -21.88 15.57
N VAL A 300 -18.53 -20.67 15.21
CA VAL A 300 -19.91 -20.23 15.41
C VAL A 300 -20.76 -21.20 14.59
N GLY A 301 -21.77 -21.77 15.25
CA GLY A 301 -22.49 -22.98 14.87
C GLY A 301 -22.70 -23.16 13.36
N LYS A 302 -22.05 -24.19 12.82
CA LYS A 302 -22.36 -24.75 11.50
C LYS A 302 -23.74 -25.38 11.56
N ASN A 303 -24.72 -24.74 10.94
CA ASN A 303 -25.92 -25.42 10.47
C ASN A 303 -26.21 -24.95 9.04
N SER A 304 -26.38 -25.96 8.18
CA SER A 304 -26.85 -25.96 6.79
C SER A 304 -25.78 -25.88 5.69
N GLY A 305 -25.52 -27.05 5.10
CA GLY A 305 -25.78 -27.25 3.68
C GLY A 305 -24.63 -27.09 2.71
N ASP A 306 -23.79 -26.06 2.86
CA ASP A 306 -22.94 -25.62 1.75
C ASP A 306 -21.44 -25.71 2.06
N GLU A 307 -21.00 -26.84 2.61
CA GLU A 307 -19.58 -27.22 2.44
C GLU A 307 -19.38 -27.62 0.98
N VAL A 308 -19.17 -26.60 0.13
CA VAL A 308 -18.28 -26.81 -1.02
C VAL A 308 -16.94 -27.12 -0.38
N ALA A 309 -16.62 -28.41 -0.24
CA ALA A 309 -15.25 -28.84 -0.02
C ALA A 309 -14.40 -28.00 -0.97
N ALA A 310 -13.38 -27.30 -0.46
CA ALA A 310 -12.47 -26.54 -1.28
C ALA A 310 -12.01 -27.45 -2.42
N GLU A 311 -12.63 -27.27 -3.60
CA GLU A 311 -12.31 -28.08 -4.76
C GLU A 311 -10.82 -27.87 -4.97
N ALA A 312 -10.09 -28.96 -5.16
CA ALA A 312 -8.66 -28.87 -5.47
C ALA A 312 -8.51 -27.92 -6.66
N VAL A 313 -8.04 -26.70 -6.40
CA VAL A 313 -7.83 -25.70 -7.44
C VAL A 313 -6.73 -26.27 -8.32
N GLU A 314 -7.04 -26.65 -9.56
CA GLU A 314 -6.05 -27.23 -10.48
C GLU A 314 -4.83 -26.31 -10.68
N GLY A 315 -4.98 -25.00 -10.53
CA GLY A 315 -3.88 -24.01 -10.55
C GLY A 315 -3.01 -23.95 -9.28
N GLY A 316 -3.45 -24.59 -8.18
CA GLY A 316 -2.81 -24.53 -6.86
C GLY A 316 -3.44 -23.49 -5.93
N ASP A 317 -3.27 -23.71 -4.63
CA ASP A 317 -3.84 -22.84 -3.58
C ASP A 317 -2.82 -21.77 -3.12
N MET A 318 -3.06 -20.50 -3.48
CA MET A 318 -2.24 -19.37 -3.00
C MET A 318 -2.39 -19.14 -1.49
N GLY A 319 -3.49 -19.54 -0.86
CA GLY A 319 -3.82 -19.26 0.54
C GLY A 319 -3.10 -20.15 1.57
N THR A 320 -2.02 -20.83 1.20
CA THR A 320 -1.24 -21.66 2.12
C THR A 320 -0.14 -20.86 2.83
N THR A 321 0.29 -21.32 4.01
CA THR A 321 1.41 -20.69 4.75
C THR A 321 2.71 -20.66 3.94
N GLU A 322 2.98 -21.70 3.15
CA GLU A 322 4.16 -21.74 2.28
C GLU A 322 4.07 -20.67 1.17
N ASN A 323 2.90 -20.55 0.51
CA ASN A 323 2.73 -19.58 -0.56
C ASN A 323 2.69 -18.14 -0.04
N ALA A 324 2.13 -17.90 1.15
CA ALA A 324 2.23 -16.61 1.82
C ALA A 324 3.69 -16.23 2.11
N ALA A 325 4.48 -17.17 2.65
CA ALA A 325 5.90 -16.94 2.90
C ALA A 325 6.67 -16.60 1.62
N ARG A 326 6.45 -17.36 0.55
CA ARG A 326 7.10 -17.12 -0.74
C ARG A 326 6.67 -15.77 -1.34
N TYR A 327 5.37 -15.48 -1.34
CA TYR A 327 4.85 -14.20 -1.83
C TYR A 327 5.49 -13.01 -1.13
N ILE A 328 5.50 -13.00 0.21
CA ILE A 328 6.06 -11.88 0.99
C ILE A 328 7.55 -11.71 0.74
N ASN A 329 8.33 -12.80 0.74
CA ASN A 329 9.76 -12.72 0.47
C ASN A 329 10.05 -12.25 -0.97
N ASN A 330 9.27 -12.72 -1.95
CA ASN A 330 9.40 -12.30 -3.34
C ASN A 330 8.99 -10.83 -3.53
N LEU A 331 7.93 -10.37 -2.86
CA LEU A 331 7.48 -8.97 -2.88
C LEU A 331 8.57 -8.05 -2.35
N ILE A 332 9.20 -8.37 -1.22
CA ILE A 332 10.31 -7.59 -0.62
C ILE A 332 11.46 -7.41 -1.62
N GLN A 333 11.75 -8.42 -2.47
CA GLN A 333 12.78 -8.29 -3.49
C GLN A 333 12.29 -7.57 -4.75
N ALA A 334 11.05 -7.82 -5.19
CA ALA A 334 10.48 -7.22 -6.39
C ALA A 334 10.43 -5.69 -6.28
N VAL A 335 10.01 -5.15 -5.14
CA VAL A 335 9.84 -3.70 -4.97
C VAL A 335 11.14 -2.90 -5.08
N LYS A 336 12.32 -3.56 -5.04
CA LYS A 336 13.63 -2.89 -5.14
C LYS A 336 13.95 -2.37 -6.55
N SER A 337 13.29 -2.88 -7.61
CA SER A 337 13.72 -2.67 -9.01
C SER A 337 12.84 -1.73 -9.84
N GLY A 338 11.59 -1.49 -9.42
CA GLY A 338 10.59 -0.80 -10.23
C GLY A 338 9.89 -1.72 -11.23
N THR A 339 8.90 -1.17 -11.92
CA THR A 339 8.08 -1.88 -12.91
C THR A 339 8.58 -1.64 -14.34
N PRO A 340 8.10 -2.40 -15.35
CA PRO A 340 8.39 -2.09 -16.74
C PRO A 340 8.04 -0.66 -17.20
N LEU A 341 6.91 -0.08 -16.76
CA LEU A 341 6.56 1.32 -17.09
C LEU A 341 7.29 2.37 -16.25
N ARG A 342 7.86 1.97 -15.11
CA ARG A 342 8.61 2.83 -14.19
C ARG A 342 9.93 2.17 -13.76
N PRO A 343 10.87 1.93 -14.70
CA PRO A 343 12.08 1.16 -14.41
C PRO A 343 13.07 1.95 -13.54
N GLY A 344 13.84 1.24 -12.70
CA GLY A 344 14.94 1.82 -11.92
C GLY A 344 14.50 2.71 -10.75
N ARG A 345 13.21 2.72 -10.45
CA ARG A 345 12.63 3.39 -9.27
C ARG A 345 12.03 2.34 -8.36
N PRO A 346 12.55 2.17 -7.13
CA PRO A 346 11.94 1.21 -6.24
C PRO A 346 10.53 1.67 -5.83
N ILE A 347 9.68 0.72 -5.51
CA ILE A 347 8.24 0.88 -5.31
C ILE A 347 7.97 0.94 -3.81
N GLU A 348 7.60 2.11 -3.28
CA GLU A 348 7.13 2.18 -1.91
C GLU A 348 5.92 1.26 -1.75
N THR A 349 6.00 0.31 -0.81
CA THR A 349 5.03 -0.78 -0.67
C THR A 349 4.79 -1.09 0.79
N TYR A 350 3.53 -1.21 1.19
CA TYR A 350 3.14 -1.62 2.55
C TYR A 350 2.59 -3.04 2.54
N ILE A 351 3.26 -3.94 3.27
CA ILE A 351 2.79 -5.32 3.43
C ILE A 351 1.50 -5.33 4.26
N PHE A 352 0.45 -5.94 3.73
CA PHE A 352 -0.79 -6.21 4.44
C PHE A 352 -0.80 -7.64 4.97
N ALA A 353 -0.80 -7.89 6.29
CA ALA A 353 -0.73 -6.92 7.39
C ALA A 353 0.20 -7.39 8.51
N MET A 354 0.41 -6.54 9.53
CA MET A 354 1.26 -6.87 10.66
C MET A 354 0.76 -8.08 11.46
N PHE A 355 -0.53 -8.12 11.78
CA PHE A 355 -1.16 -9.19 12.55
C PHE A 355 -2.41 -9.72 11.85
N ASP A 356 -2.84 -10.91 12.26
CA ASP A 356 -4.16 -11.42 11.90
C ASP A 356 -5.24 -10.59 12.60
N GLU A 357 -6.27 -10.21 11.85
CA GLU A 357 -7.33 -9.31 12.31
C GLU A 357 -8.64 -10.10 12.46
N SER A 358 -8.83 -10.71 13.64
CA SER A 358 -9.92 -11.66 13.90
C SER A 358 -11.33 -11.09 13.70
N ASP A 359 -11.48 -9.77 13.79
CA ASP A 359 -12.76 -9.09 13.78
C ASP A 359 -13.05 -8.46 12.41
N LYS A 360 -12.20 -8.70 11.40
CA LYS A 360 -12.48 -8.24 10.03
C LYS A 360 -13.74 -8.90 9.47
N PRO A 361 -14.66 -8.11 8.89
CA PRO A 361 -15.84 -8.63 8.20
C PRO A 361 -15.42 -9.29 6.88
N GLY A 362 -16.35 -10.03 6.26
CA GLY A 362 -16.12 -10.69 4.97
C GLY A 362 -15.53 -12.09 5.09
N ASP A 363 -14.83 -12.50 4.03
CA ASP A 363 -14.29 -13.85 3.85
C ASP A 363 -13.23 -14.20 4.91
N ASP A 364 -13.09 -15.47 5.23
CA ASP A 364 -12.11 -15.94 6.22
C ASP A 364 -10.67 -15.55 5.87
N ALA A 365 -10.34 -15.38 4.59
CA ALA A 365 -9.04 -14.89 4.13
C ALA A 365 -8.69 -13.52 4.72
N GLU A 366 -9.66 -12.61 4.84
CA GLU A 366 -9.49 -11.24 5.37
C GLU A 366 -8.93 -11.21 6.80
N ARG A 367 -9.16 -12.28 7.56
CA ARG A 367 -8.73 -12.39 8.96
C ARG A 367 -7.33 -12.96 9.13
N ASN A 368 -6.69 -13.41 8.05
CA ASN A 368 -5.47 -14.24 8.12
C ASN A 368 -4.29 -13.71 7.28
N PHE A 369 -4.24 -12.41 7.01
CA PHE A 369 -3.16 -11.74 6.28
C PHE A 369 -1.93 -11.37 7.14
N GLY A 370 -2.01 -11.56 8.46
CA GLY A 370 -0.93 -11.23 9.38
C GLY A 370 0.36 -11.96 9.03
N ILE A 371 1.49 -11.26 9.15
CA ILE A 371 2.82 -11.85 9.01
C ILE A 371 3.51 -12.10 10.36
N PHE A 372 3.04 -11.46 11.44
CA PHE A 372 3.48 -11.70 12.81
C PHE A 372 2.35 -12.33 13.65
N LYS A 373 2.75 -13.13 14.64
CA LYS A 373 1.92 -13.48 15.79
C LYS A 373 1.90 -12.32 16.79
N PRO A 374 0.95 -12.27 17.73
CA PRO A 374 0.92 -11.22 18.76
C PRO A 374 2.19 -11.14 19.64
N ASP A 375 2.93 -12.24 19.82
CA ASP A 375 4.20 -12.20 20.57
C ASP A 375 5.35 -11.48 19.82
N GLY A 376 5.18 -11.21 18.52
CA GLY A 376 6.17 -10.58 17.66
C GLY A 376 7.02 -11.57 16.84
N GLU A 377 6.82 -12.88 16.99
CA GLU A 377 7.41 -13.87 16.09
C GLU A 377 6.73 -13.80 14.71
N THR A 378 7.51 -13.97 13.65
CA THR A 378 6.95 -14.12 12.30
C THR A 378 6.16 -15.43 12.21
N LYS A 379 4.97 -15.41 11.58
CA LYS A 379 4.13 -16.60 11.35
C LYS A 379 4.81 -17.63 10.45
N TYR A 380 5.75 -17.20 9.62
CA TYR A 380 6.56 -18.00 8.71
C TYR A 380 7.89 -17.27 8.46
N PRO A 381 8.94 -17.94 7.95
CA PRO A 381 10.23 -17.29 7.71
C PRO A 381 10.15 -16.12 6.72
N ILE A 382 10.60 -14.94 7.14
CA ILE A 382 10.65 -13.72 6.32
C ILE A 382 12.03 -13.09 6.41
N ASN A 383 12.57 -12.67 5.27
CA ASN A 383 13.79 -11.87 5.20
C ASN A 383 13.47 -10.45 4.74
N PHE A 384 13.54 -9.50 5.68
CA PHE A 384 13.34 -8.07 5.42
C PHE A 384 14.59 -7.36 4.83
N ASN A 385 15.71 -8.07 4.65
CA ASN A 385 16.96 -7.49 4.13
C ASN A 385 17.10 -7.64 2.60
#